data_AF-A0A9D9MAR6-F1
#
_entry.id   AF-A0A9D9MAR6-F1
#
_cell.length_a   1.000
_cell.length_b   1.000
_cell.length_c   1.000
_cell.angle_alpha   90.00
_cell.angle_beta   90.00
_cell.angle_gamma   90.00
#
_symmetry.space_group_name_H-M   'P 1'
#
loop_
_entity.id
_entity.type
_entity.pdbx_description
1 polymer ?
#
loop_
_entity_poly.entity_id
_entity_poly.type
_entity_poly.pdbx_seq_one_letter_code
_entity_poly.pdbx_strand_id
1 'polypeptide(L)'
;MDPFSLMSRRISRILLVCNNYDNFSLEEEGRLDLRISREYSDLNLSNPPVFERAETTSGALEKARRGERFDLIIAMYNSGEVDVFDFSRQMKAISPETPIVLLASYSREVWRKMRRQDSSHIDYAFCWSGSTDLILAIIKLLEDSLNADADILDGGVQCILLVEDSVRYYSTYLPLLYKLVLQQNIAALHDALNEDQQIFRKRARPKILLATNYDDAVALFERYKEQLLGVISDIGFVRHKGDSPESEKLDAGVDLCRQIRSEDPKMPILMQSSQESMRSVAVRLGAGFLHKQSKMLTHELGEFIGREFGFGDFVVTDKYLHQIARASDLQGAEHIISTIPDNYLATLQSKNYISRWLLARGIFAVGEQIKNTVYPDTASLREDVMRLIHDYRMGQGLGVVAHFNPDTYNDTIGFARLGEGSLGGKARGLAFLSHILYKYNLYDKWKDVRVLVPRTLAISTDFFDRFILENGLQYVINSDLSDSELLTQFV
;
A
#
# COMPACT_ATOMS: atom_id res chain seq x y z
N MET A 1 2.69 3.83 17.33
CA MET A 1 1.38 4.16 16.75
C MET A 1 0.47 2.95 16.92
N ASP A 2 -0.81 3.14 17.21
CA ASP A 2 -1.77 2.03 17.37
C ASP A 2 -1.92 1.30 16.02
N PRO A 3 -1.65 -0.02 15.91
CA PRO A 3 -1.78 -0.78 14.66
C PRO A 3 -3.19 -0.72 14.04
N PHE A 4 -4.21 -0.37 14.82
CA PHE A 4 -5.59 -0.29 14.37
C PHE A 4 -6.05 1.11 13.95
N SER A 5 -5.22 2.14 14.14
CA SER A 5 -5.57 3.54 13.85
C SER A 5 -5.72 3.84 12.35
N LEU A 6 -4.97 3.12 11.50
CA LEU A 6 -4.99 3.30 10.04
C LEU A 6 -6.11 2.51 9.36
N MET A 7 -6.59 3.01 8.22
CA MET A 7 -7.63 2.37 7.39
C MET A 7 -8.90 2.05 8.19
N SER A 8 -9.37 3.02 8.98
CA SER A 8 -10.53 2.90 9.87
C SER A 8 -11.86 2.80 9.13
N ARG A 9 -11.98 3.44 7.96
CA ARG A 9 -13.16 3.38 7.09
C ARG A 9 -12.94 2.37 5.97
N ARG A 10 -13.90 1.47 5.78
CA ARG A 10 -13.87 0.43 4.74
C ARG A 10 -15.21 0.33 4.03
N ILE A 11 -15.17 -0.09 2.77
CA ILE A 11 -16.37 -0.40 2.01
C ILE A 11 -16.70 -1.87 2.27
N SER A 12 -17.87 -2.10 2.86
CA SER A 12 -18.31 -3.42 3.31
C SER A 12 -19.55 -3.93 2.58
N ARG A 13 -20.43 -3.03 2.12
CA ARG A 13 -21.64 -3.37 1.37
C ARG A 13 -21.74 -2.55 0.10
N ILE A 14 -21.83 -3.23 -1.03
CA ILE A 14 -21.87 -2.63 -2.37
C ILE A 14 -23.20 -2.98 -3.03
N LEU A 15 -23.94 -1.97 -3.49
CA LEU A 15 -25.11 -2.17 -4.36
C LEU A 15 -24.64 -2.16 -5.82
N LEU A 16 -24.74 -3.30 -6.49
CA LEU A 16 -24.47 -3.46 -7.90
C LEU A 16 -25.78 -3.37 -8.70
N VAL A 17 -25.92 -2.33 -9.51
CA VAL A 17 -27.06 -2.11 -10.39
C VAL A 17 -26.71 -2.56 -11.81
N CYS A 18 -27.16 -3.75 -12.20
CA CYS A 18 -26.82 -4.38 -13.47
C CYS A 18 -27.97 -5.25 -13.99
N ASN A 19 -28.23 -5.18 -15.31
CA ASN A 19 -29.26 -6.00 -15.93
C ASN A 19 -28.80 -7.48 -15.99
N ASN A 20 -29.69 -8.39 -16.42
CA ASN A 20 -29.39 -9.83 -16.44
C ASN A 20 -28.24 -10.20 -17.40
N TYR A 21 -28.04 -9.45 -18.48
CA TYR A 21 -26.94 -9.67 -19.41
C TYR A 21 -25.60 -9.24 -18.80
N ASP A 22 -25.54 -8.03 -18.23
CA ASP A 22 -24.36 -7.52 -17.54
C ASP A 22 -23.95 -8.44 -16.38
N ASN A 23 -24.93 -8.96 -15.64
CA ASN A 23 -24.70 -9.94 -14.58
C ASN A 23 -24.15 -11.26 -15.13
N PHE A 24 -24.72 -11.76 -16.23
CA PHE A 24 -24.22 -12.96 -16.88
C PHE A 24 -22.77 -12.79 -17.35
N SER A 25 -22.41 -11.65 -17.95
CA SER A 25 -21.03 -11.35 -18.33
C SER A 25 -20.09 -11.29 -17.12
N LEU A 26 -20.54 -10.74 -15.99
CA LEU A 26 -19.78 -10.76 -14.73
C LEU A 26 -19.64 -12.17 -14.13
N GLU A 27 -20.61 -13.06 -14.39
CA GLU A 27 -20.61 -14.44 -13.88
C GLU A 27 -19.82 -15.42 -14.76
N GLU A 28 -19.83 -15.28 -16.09
CA GLU A 28 -19.06 -16.12 -17.03
C GLU A 28 -17.54 -15.98 -16.81
N GLU A 29 -17.09 -14.79 -16.42
CA GLU A 29 -15.69 -14.53 -16.07
C GLU A 29 -15.31 -15.06 -14.66
N GLY A 30 -16.24 -15.77 -14.01
CA GLY A 30 -16.15 -16.34 -12.65
C GLY A 30 -16.92 -15.46 -11.65
N ARG A 31 -17.91 -16.04 -10.94
CA ARG A 31 -18.76 -15.34 -9.95
C ARG A 31 -18.02 -14.19 -9.25
N LEU A 32 -18.46 -12.95 -9.49
CA LEU A 32 -17.81 -11.72 -9.03
C LEU A 32 -17.37 -11.80 -7.55
N ASP A 33 -18.27 -12.25 -6.68
CA ASP A 33 -18.00 -12.41 -5.24
C ASP A 33 -16.83 -13.34 -4.95
N LEU A 34 -16.73 -14.46 -5.66
CA LEU A 34 -15.63 -15.41 -5.50
C LEU A 34 -14.32 -14.84 -6.01
N ARG A 35 -14.34 -14.09 -7.12
CA ARG A 35 -13.14 -13.46 -7.67
C ARG A 35 -12.60 -12.38 -6.77
N ILE A 36 -13.46 -11.48 -6.30
CA ILE A 36 -13.06 -10.44 -5.33
C ILE A 36 -12.56 -11.11 -4.03
N SER A 37 -13.24 -12.13 -3.53
CA SER A 37 -12.79 -12.86 -2.32
C SER A 37 -11.43 -13.55 -2.51
N ARG A 38 -11.20 -14.15 -3.68
CA ARG A 38 -9.92 -14.76 -4.04
C ARG A 38 -8.82 -13.71 -4.17
N GLU A 39 -9.08 -12.60 -4.85
CA GLU A 39 -8.12 -11.51 -5.01
C GLU A 39 -7.76 -10.87 -3.67
N TYR A 40 -8.73 -10.69 -2.77
CA TYR A 40 -8.47 -10.28 -1.39
C TYR A 40 -7.55 -11.28 -0.67
N SER A 41 -7.79 -12.59 -0.84
CA SER A 41 -6.97 -13.63 -0.23
C SER A 41 -5.54 -13.63 -0.79
N ASP A 42 -5.40 -13.58 -2.13
CA ASP A 42 -4.12 -13.58 -2.84
C ASP A 42 -3.29 -12.32 -2.48
N LEU A 43 -3.95 -11.19 -2.22
CA LEU A 43 -3.34 -9.93 -1.81
C LEU A 43 -3.24 -9.75 -0.29
N ASN A 44 -3.54 -10.80 0.49
CA ASN A 44 -3.48 -10.82 1.96
C ASN A 44 -4.32 -9.71 2.63
N LEU A 45 -5.44 -9.34 2.01
CA LEU A 45 -6.44 -8.40 2.47
C LEU A 45 -7.53 -9.12 3.28
N SER A 46 -8.08 -8.43 4.27
CA SER A 46 -9.15 -8.95 5.13
C SER A 46 -10.49 -8.29 4.82
N ASN A 47 -11.57 -9.04 5.06
CA ASN A 47 -12.97 -8.59 4.97
C ASN A 47 -13.35 -8.10 3.55
N PRO A 48 -13.50 -9.01 2.57
CA PRO A 48 -14.04 -8.65 1.26
C PRO A 48 -15.46 -8.07 1.41
N PRO A 49 -15.84 -7.09 0.57
CA PRO A 49 -17.19 -6.52 0.62
C PRO A 49 -18.24 -7.53 0.18
N VAL A 50 -19.44 -7.38 0.73
CA VAL A 50 -20.63 -8.10 0.29
C VAL A 50 -21.29 -7.32 -0.84
N PHE A 51 -21.53 -7.98 -1.97
CA PHE A 51 -22.28 -7.42 -3.07
C PHE A 51 -23.76 -7.77 -2.94
N GLU A 52 -24.59 -6.77 -3.21
CA GLU A 52 -26.03 -6.90 -3.29
C GLU A 52 -26.49 -6.39 -4.66
N ARG A 53 -27.36 -7.15 -5.33
CA ARG A 53 -27.75 -6.87 -6.71
C ARG A 53 -29.12 -6.19 -6.80
N ALA A 54 -29.22 -5.24 -7.73
CA ALA A 54 -30.50 -4.74 -8.25
C ALA A 54 -30.50 -4.88 -9.78
N GLU A 55 -31.54 -5.52 -10.32
CA GLU A 55 -31.68 -5.75 -11.77
C GLU A 55 -32.00 -4.46 -12.55
N THR A 56 -32.60 -3.48 -11.87
CA THR A 56 -33.02 -2.20 -12.44
C THR A 56 -32.67 -1.03 -11.53
N THR A 57 -32.49 0.15 -12.12
CA THR A 57 -32.34 1.42 -11.40
C THR A 57 -33.53 1.71 -10.48
N SER A 58 -34.76 1.36 -10.88
CA SER A 58 -35.97 1.46 -10.03
C SER A 58 -35.89 0.54 -8.81
N GLY A 59 -35.49 -0.73 -9.00
CA GLY A 59 -35.32 -1.68 -7.90
C GLY A 59 -34.23 -1.25 -6.92
N ALA A 60 -33.15 -0.65 -7.41
CA ALA A 60 -32.11 -0.05 -6.58
C ALA A 60 -32.64 1.11 -5.71
N LEU A 61 -33.47 1.99 -6.28
CA LEU A 61 -34.13 3.07 -5.53
C LEU A 61 -35.11 2.54 -4.48
N GLU A 62 -35.84 1.47 -4.78
CA GLU A 62 -36.73 0.83 -3.79
C GLU A 62 -35.96 0.32 -2.57
N LYS A 63 -34.82 -0.36 -2.79
CA LYS A 63 -33.93 -0.83 -1.70
C LYS A 63 -33.51 0.33 -0.80
N ALA A 64 -33.02 1.42 -1.40
CA ALA A 64 -32.64 2.62 -0.65
C ALA A 64 -33.83 3.23 0.11
N ARG A 65 -35.02 3.33 -0.50
CA ARG A 65 -36.24 3.85 0.15
C ARG A 65 -36.74 2.99 1.31
N ARG A 66 -36.44 1.68 1.31
CA ARG A 66 -36.73 0.77 2.43
C ARG A 66 -35.77 0.93 3.60
N GLY A 67 -34.78 1.82 3.50
CA GLY A 67 -33.78 2.08 4.53
C GLY A 67 -32.56 1.17 4.47
N GLU A 68 -32.40 0.37 3.40
CA GLU A 68 -31.16 -0.38 3.16
C GLU A 68 -30.01 0.60 2.92
N ARG A 69 -28.87 0.39 3.60
CA ARG A 69 -27.69 1.24 3.50
C ARG A 69 -26.55 0.51 2.79
N PHE A 70 -25.88 1.26 1.92
CA PHE A 70 -24.75 0.80 1.13
C PHE A 70 -23.59 1.79 1.27
N ASP A 71 -22.37 1.27 1.28
CA ASP A 71 -21.14 2.06 1.36
C ASP A 71 -20.69 2.54 -0.03
N LEU A 72 -21.15 1.86 -1.09
CA LEU A 72 -20.87 2.17 -2.48
C LEU A 72 -21.99 1.65 -3.38
N ILE A 73 -22.34 2.43 -4.40
CA ILE A 73 -23.26 2.03 -5.46
C ILE A 73 -22.47 1.99 -6.77
N ILE A 74 -22.48 0.83 -7.44
CA ILE A 74 -21.89 0.66 -8.77
C ILE A 74 -23.02 0.42 -9.75
N ALA A 75 -23.20 1.31 -10.72
CA ALA A 75 -24.24 1.20 -11.74
C ALA A 75 -23.63 0.96 -13.12
N MET A 76 -24.13 -0.05 -13.84
CA MET A 76 -23.83 -0.25 -15.26
C MET A 76 -24.66 0.71 -16.11
N TYR A 77 -24.07 1.30 -17.16
CA TYR A 77 -24.74 2.34 -17.98
C TYR A 77 -26.09 1.90 -18.57
N ASN A 78 -26.26 0.63 -18.94
CA ASN A 78 -27.47 0.11 -19.59
C ASN A 78 -28.42 -0.64 -18.63
N SER A 79 -28.45 -0.28 -17.35
CA SER A 79 -29.08 -1.09 -16.29
C SER A 79 -30.55 -0.76 -15.95
N GLY A 80 -31.32 -0.05 -16.78
CA GLY A 80 -32.75 0.10 -16.47
C GLY A 80 -33.58 1.04 -17.35
N GLU A 81 -34.85 1.18 -16.96
CA GLU A 81 -35.87 2.04 -17.58
C GLU A 81 -35.66 3.53 -17.26
N VAL A 82 -35.22 3.82 -16.02
CA VAL A 82 -34.77 5.17 -15.62
C VAL A 82 -33.32 5.30 -15.99
N ASP A 83 -32.99 6.34 -16.77
CA ASP A 83 -31.62 6.66 -17.17
C ASP A 83 -30.73 6.86 -15.92
N VAL A 84 -29.49 6.42 -16.00
CA VAL A 84 -28.55 6.35 -14.88
C VAL A 84 -28.30 7.72 -14.24
N PHE A 85 -28.43 8.80 -15.01
CA PHE A 85 -28.33 10.17 -14.52
C PHE A 85 -29.48 10.55 -13.60
N ASP A 86 -30.72 10.26 -14.00
CA ASP A 86 -31.89 10.52 -13.16
C ASP A 86 -31.90 9.62 -11.92
N PHE A 87 -31.49 8.36 -12.08
CA PHE A 87 -31.23 7.45 -10.97
C PHE A 87 -30.22 8.04 -9.97
N SER A 88 -29.07 8.54 -10.45
CA SER A 88 -28.04 9.11 -9.56
C SER A 88 -28.55 10.32 -8.78
N ARG A 89 -29.33 11.21 -9.42
CA ARG A 89 -29.97 12.35 -8.75
C ARG A 89 -30.93 11.90 -7.66
N GLN A 90 -31.82 10.95 -7.98
CA GLN A 90 -32.79 10.43 -7.00
C GLN A 90 -32.10 9.68 -5.85
N MET A 91 -31.04 8.93 -6.15
CA MET A 91 -30.29 8.17 -5.15
C MET A 91 -29.53 9.10 -4.20
N LYS A 92 -28.87 10.15 -4.71
CA LYS A 92 -28.23 11.18 -3.86
C LYS A 92 -29.24 11.94 -3.00
N ALA A 93 -30.50 12.08 -3.42
CA ALA A 93 -31.54 12.66 -2.56
C ALA A 93 -31.91 11.77 -1.37
N ILE A 94 -31.71 10.44 -1.47
CA ILE A 94 -31.97 9.46 -0.39
C ILE A 94 -30.71 9.26 0.47
N SER A 95 -29.55 9.10 -0.19
CA SER A 95 -28.26 8.81 0.43
C SER A 95 -27.18 9.75 -0.14
N PRO A 96 -27.09 11.00 0.33
CA PRO A 96 -26.19 12.02 -0.25
C PRO A 96 -24.71 11.64 -0.20
N GLU A 97 -24.30 11.02 0.91
CA GLU A 97 -22.89 10.68 1.20
C GLU A 97 -22.42 9.39 0.53
N THR A 98 -23.33 8.55 0.02
CA THR A 98 -22.94 7.29 -0.61
C THR A 98 -22.34 7.56 -1.99
N PRO A 99 -21.10 7.13 -2.27
CA PRO A 99 -20.50 7.30 -3.59
C PRO A 99 -21.23 6.46 -4.64
N ILE A 100 -21.47 7.07 -5.81
CA ILE A 100 -22.08 6.45 -6.98
C ILE A 100 -21.03 6.40 -8.09
N VAL A 101 -20.71 5.18 -8.51
CA VAL A 101 -19.74 4.91 -9.58
C VAL A 101 -20.46 4.33 -10.79
N LEU A 102 -20.21 4.91 -11.96
CA LEU A 102 -20.75 4.45 -13.22
C LEU A 102 -19.74 3.60 -13.98
N LEU A 103 -20.14 2.40 -14.39
CA LEU A 103 -19.38 1.54 -15.28
C LEU A 103 -20.01 1.55 -16.68
N ALA A 104 -19.20 1.90 -17.67
CA ALA A 104 -19.62 1.95 -19.07
C ALA A 104 -18.62 1.22 -19.96
N SER A 105 -19.11 0.53 -20.99
CA SER A 105 -18.23 -0.06 -22.00
C SER A 105 -17.47 1.01 -22.78
N TYR A 106 -16.38 0.61 -23.44
CA TYR A 106 -15.62 1.51 -24.32
C TYR A 106 -16.37 1.78 -25.64
N SER A 107 -17.50 2.49 -25.56
CA SER A 107 -18.24 2.96 -26.72
C SER A 107 -18.14 4.48 -26.83
N ARG A 108 -17.59 4.96 -27.94
CA ARG A 108 -17.45 6.40 -28.22
C ARG A 108 -18.80 7.12 -28.21
N GLU A 109 -19.88 6.41 -28.53
CA GLU A 109 -21.24 6.94 -28.49
C GLU A 109 -21.76 7.07 -27.07
N VAL A 110 -21.50 6.08 -26.20
CA VAL A 110 -21.87 6.13 -24.77
C VAL A 110 -21.18 7.33 -24.11
N TRP A 111 -19.86 7.45 -24.25
CA TRP A 111 -19.12 8.57 -23.66
C TRP A 111 -19.52 9.93 -24.25
N ARG A 112 -19.88 10.00 -25.54
CA ARG A 112 -20.41 11.23 -26.15
C ARG A 112 -21.77 11.61 -25.57
N LYS A 113 -22.65 10.64 -25.31
CA LYS A 113 -23.94 10.89 -24.64
C LYS A 113 -23.75 11.33 -23.20
N MET A 114 -22.83 10.68 -22.47
CA MET A 114 -22.51 11.05 -21.09
C MET A 114 -22.04 12.50 -20.97
N ARG A 115 -21.22 12.99 -21.91
CA ARG A 115 -20.77 14.39 -21.94
C ARG A 115 -21.89 15.42 -22.17
N ARG A 116 -23.06 15.00 -22.66
CA ARG A 116 -24.21 15.89 -22.93
C ARG A 116 -25.22 15.89 -21.79
N GLN A 117 -25.10 14.96 -20.84
CA GLN A 117 -25.99 14.80 -19.70
C GLN A 117 -25.37 15.42 -18.45
N ASP A 118 -26.21 15.79 -17.50
CA ASP A 118 -25.74 16.24 -16.19
C ASP A 118 -25.24 15.03 -15.37
N SER A 119 -23.93 14.92 -15.22
CA SER A 119 -23.26 13.88 -14.45
C SER A 119 -22.83 14.33 -13.05
N SER A 120 -23.32 15.46 -12.55
CA SER A 120 -22.91 16.05 -11.26
C SER A 120 -23.15 15.15 -10.04
N HIS A 121 -24.08 14.21 -10.13
CA HIS A 121 -24.47 13.29 -9.06
C HIS A 121 -23.72 11.94 -9.13
N ILE A 122 -22.81 11.79 -10.11
CA ILE A 122 -21.96 10.62 -10.29
C ILE A 122 -20.55 11.00 -9.84
N ASP A 123 -20.04 10.32 -8.82
CA ASP A 123 -18.74 10.65 -8.23
C ASP A 123 -17.58 10.27 -9.17
N TYR A 124 -17.68 9.10 -9.80
CA TYR A 124 -16.72 8.63 -10.80
C TYR A 124 -17.39 7.82 -11.91
N ALA A 125 -16.79 7.86 -13.11
CA ALA A 125 -17.12 6.96 -14.19
C ALA A 125 -15.89 6.11 -14.53
N PHE A 126 -16.05 4.84 -14.91
CA PHE A 126 -14.93 4.01 -15.35
C PHE A 126 -15.29 3.25 -16.63
N CYS A 127 -14.25 2.96 -17.39
CA CYS A 127 -14.34 2.14 -18.58
C CYS A 127 -14.27 0.66 -18.18
N TRP A 128 -15.40 -0.03 -18.27
CA TRP A 128 -15.47 -1.47 -18.01
C TRP A 128 -14.79 -2.26 -19.12
N SER A 129 -13.82 -3.10 -18.74
CA SER A 129 -13.05 -3.94 -19.66
C SER A 129 -13.23 -5.44 -19.41
N GLY A 130 -14.18 -5.87 -18.57
CA GLY A 130 -14.31 -7.28 -18.16
C GLY A 130 -13.24 -7.71 -17.14
N SER A 131 -12.85 -6.84 -16.21
CA SER A 131 -11.80 -7.16 -15.24
C SER A 131 -12.25 -6.80 -13.83
N THR A 132 -12.27 -7.79 -12.93
CA THR A 132 -12.59 -7.62 -11.51
C THR A 132 -11.57 -6.75 -10.78
N ASP A 133 -10.32 -6.72 -11.27
CA ASP A 133 -9.24 -5.87 -10.75
C ASP A 133 -9.64 -4.38 -10.79
N LEU A 134 -10.50 -3.98 -11.74
CA LEU A 134 -11.05 -2.63 -11.79
C LEU A 134 -12.05 -2.36 -10.64
N ILE A 135 -12.90 -3.32 -10.31
CA ILE A 135 -13.83 -3.19 -9.17
C ILE A 135 -13.02 -3.10 -7.87
N LEU A 136 -11.99 -3.92 -7.70
CA LEU A 136 -11.07 -3.81 -6.57
C LEU A 136 -10.43 -2.42 -6.52
N ALA A 137 -9.91 -1.92 -7.64
CA ALA A 137 -9.28 -0.60 -7.72
C ALA A 137 -10.25 0.55 -7.35
N ILE A 138 -11.52 0.46 -7.78
CA ILE A 138 -12.56 1.43 -7.41
C ILE A 138 -12.79 1.42 -5.91
N ILE A 139 -12.95 0.24 -5.31
CA ILE A 139 -13.13 0.07 -3.87
C ILE A 139 -11.95 0.71 -3.13
N LYS A 140 -10.71 0.39 -3.53
CA LYS A 140 -9.50 0.90 -2.88
C LYS A 140 -9.32 2.41 -3.07
N LEU A 141 -9.68 2.96 -4.22
CA LEU A 141 -9.66 4.40 -4.48
C LEU A 141 -10.58 5.16 -3.52
N LEU A 142 -11.79 4.66 -3.33
CA LEU A 142 -12.74 5.29 -2.42
C LEU A 142 -12.32 5.11 -0.96
N GLU A 143 -11.81 3.94 -0.57
CA GLU A 143 -11.25 3.72 0.77
C GLU A 143 -10.03 4.63 1.04
N ASP A 144 -9.14 4.79 0.07
CA ASP A 144 -7.97 5.67 0.21
C ASP A 144 -8.40 7.12 0.39
N SER A 145 -9.36 7.60 -0.41
CA SER A 145 -9.95 8.94 -0.27
C SER A 145 -10.61 9.16 1.10
N LEU A 146 -11.42 8.20 1.56
CA LEU A 146 -12.14 8.28 2.85
C LEU A 146 -11.22 8.33 4.07
N ASN A 147 -10.00 7.80 3.96
CA ASN A 147 -9.03 7.76 5.04
C ASN A 147 -7.82 8.69 4.81
N ALA A 148 -7.78 9.44 3.71
CA ALA A 148 -6.59 10.18 3.27
C ALA A 148 -6.06 11.11 4.35
N ASP A 149 -6.91 11.97 4.93
CA ASP A 149 -6.50 12.92 5.96
C ASP A 149 -5.90 12.23 7.19
N ALA A 150 -6.66 11.32 7.81
CA ALA A 150 -6.25 10.67 9.05
C ALA A 150 -4.98 9.82 8.85
N ASP A 151 -4.92 9.04 7.78
CA ASP A 151 -3.78 8.15 7.56
C ASP A 151 -2.54 8.92 7.08
N ILE A 152 -2.68 9.93 6.21
CA ILE A 152 -1.54 10.66 5.64
C ILE A 152 -1.02 11.72 6.61
N LEU A 153 -1.90 12.62 7.07
CA LEU A 153 -1.49 13.78 7.86
C LEU A 153 -1.19 13.41 9.31
N ASP A 154 -2.03 12.58 9.92
CA ASP A 154 -1.82 12.16 11.31
C ASP A 154 -0.98 10.88 11.40
N GLY A 155 -1.14 9.97 10.43
CA GLY A 155 -0.49 8.66 10.40
C GLY A 155 0.87 8.60 9.71
N GLY A 156 1.24 9.63 8.93
CA GLY A 156 2.47 9.66 8.13
C GLY A 156 2.46 8.71 6.92
N VAL A 157 1.30 8.11 6.60
CA VAL A 157 1.14 7.20 5.46
C VAL A 157 1.45 7.97 4.18
N GLN A 158 2.24 7.34 3.33
CA GLN A 158 2.67 7.94 2.10
C GLN A 158 1.57 7.94 1.02
N CYS A 159 1.71 8.76 -0.01
CA CYS A 159 0.77 8.77 -1.12
C CYS A 159 1.44 8.94 -2.50
N ILE A 160 0.70 8.54 -3.52
CA ILE A 160 1.01 8.73 -4.95
C ILE A 160 -0.10 9.59 -5.54
N LEU A 161 0.28 10.66 -6.24
CA LEU A 161 -0.67 11.49 -6.99
C LEU A 161 -0.73 11.02 -8.45
N LEU A 162 -1.89 10.55 -8.89
CA LEU A 162 -2.21 10.26 -10.28
C LEU A 162 -3.07 11.41 -10.84
N VAL A 163 -2.55 12.12 -11.84
CA VAL A 163 -3.27 13.15 -12.59
C VAL A 163 -3.59 12.61 -13.98
N GLU A 164 -4.87 12.31 -14.21
CA GLU A 164 -5.37 11.75 -15.46
C GLU A 164 -6.85 12.08 -15.63
N ASP A 165 -7.19 12.82 -16.67
CA ASP A 165 -8.57 13.26 -16.96
C ASP A 165 -9.32 12.28 -17.87
N SER A 166 -8.61 11.46 -18.65
CA SER A 166 -9.24 10.46 -19.51
C SER A 166 -9.64 9.22 -18.73
N VAL A 167 -10.96 9.00 -18.68
CA VAL A 167 -11.61 7.84 -18.07
C VAL A 167 -10.99 6.51 -18.47
N ARG A 168 -10.63 6.36 -19.75
CA ARG A 168 -9.98 5.16 -20.26
C ARG A 168 -8.63 4.88 -19.59
N TYR A 169 -7.83 5.92 -19.39
CA TYR A 169 -6.47 5.79 -18.91
C TYR A 169 -6.43 5.54 -17.41
N TYR A 170 -7.17 6.30 -16.59
CA TYR A 170 -7.19 6.00 -15.15
C TYR A 170 -7.88 4.66 -14.85
N SER A 171 -8.85 4.22 -15.66
CA SER A 171 -9.44 2.87 -15.54
C SER A 171 -8.42 1.76 -15.85
N THR A 172 -7.37 2.06 -16.61
CA THR A 172 -6.27 1.14 -16.92
C THR A 172 -5.16 1.22 -15.87
N TYR A 173 -4.83 2.42 -15.39
CA TYR A 173 -3.73 2.64 -14.44
C TYR A 173 -4.08 2.22 -13.03
N LEU A 174 -5.26 2.55 -12.53
CA LEU A 174 -5.61 2.27 -11.13
C LEU A 174 -5.48 0.79 -10.75
N PRO A 175 -5.99 -0.19 -11.54
CA PRO A 175 -5.79 -1.61 -11.24
C PRO A 175 -4.31 -1.99 -11.13
N LEU A 176 -3.48 -1.50 -12.06
CA LEU A 176 -2.04 -1.75 -12.05
C LEU A 176 -1.35 -1.10 -10.85
N LEU A 177 -1.66 0.16 -10.55
CA LEU A 177 -1.09 0.89 -9.42
C LEU A 177 -1.43 0.20 -8.10
N TYR A 178 -2.71 -0.16 -7.89
CA TYR A 178 -3.12 -0.89 -6.69
C TYR A 178 -2.45 -2.24 -6.58
N LYS A 179 -2.32 -2.98 -7.69
CA LYS A 179 -1.58 -4.24 -7.69
C LYS A 179 -0.13 -4.04 -7.24
N LEU A 180 0.57 -3.04 -7.77
CA LEU A 180 1.95 -2.72 -7.40
C LEU A 180 2.08 -2.30 -5.93
N VAL A 181 1.19 -1.42 -5.45
CA VAL A 181 1.15 -0.98 -4.03
C VAL A 181 0.90 -2.17 -3.10
N LEU A 182 -0.06 -3.02 -3.42
CA LEU A 182 -0.43 -4.16 -2.58
C LEU A 182 0.64 -5.25 -2.58
N GLN A 183 1.27 -5.52 -3.73
CA GLN A 183 2.42 -6.42 -3.81
C GLN A 183 3.63 -5.90 -3.03
N GLN A 184 3.93 -4.61 -3.13
CA GLN A 184 4.97 -3.94 -2.35
C GLN A 184 4.72 -4.11 -0.84
N ASN A 185 3.48 -3.94 -0.43
CA ASN A 185 3.08 -4.08 0.97
C ASN A 185 3.28 -5.52 1.49
N ILE A 186 3.02 -6.53 0.66
CA ILE A 186 3.30 -7.94 1.01
C ILE A 186 4.81 -8.16 1.20
N ALA A 187 5.65 -7.61 0.32
CA ALA A 187 7.10 -7.70 0.46
C ALA A 187 7.59 -7.08 1.78
N ALA A 188 6.99 -5.95 2.19
CA ALA A 188 7.29 -5.29 3.46
C ALA A 188 6.90 -6.11 4.71
N LEU A 189 6.10 -7.18 4.58
CA LEU A 189 5.77 -8.06 5.70
C LEU A 189 6.93 -8.96 6.13
N HIS A 190 7.93 -9.17 5.28
CA HIS A 190 9.12 -9.93 5.65
C HIS A 190 9.88 -9.31 6.83
N ASP A 191 9.79 -7.98 6.98
CA ASP A 191 10.42 -7.24 8.07
C ASP A 191 9.59 -7.23 9.37
N ALA A 192 8.39 -7.83 9.40
CA ALA A 192 7.52 -7.84 10.58
C ALA A 192 7.74 -9.09 11.45
N LEU A 193 7.98 -8.88 12.75
CA LEU A 193 8.33 -9.94 13.71
C LEU A 193 7.11 -10.56 14.42
N ASN A 194 5.95 -9.91 14.38
CA ASN A 194 4.70 -10.40 14.97
C ASN A 194 3.44 -9.95 14.21
N GLU A 195 2.27 -10.40 14.66
CA GLU A 195 0.97 -10.12 14.04
C GLU A 195 0.60 -8.63 14.07
N ASP A 196 0.81 -7.93 15.20
CA ASP A 196 0.49 -6.50 15.32
C ASP A 196 1.28 -5.66 14.31
N GLN A 197 2.58 -5.94 14.16
CA GLN A 197 3.44 -5.30 13.16
C GLN A 197 2.96 -5.63 11.74
N GLN A 198 2.56 -6.87 11.46
CA GLN A 198 2.00 -7.24 10.15
C GLN A 198 0.71 -6.45 9.86
N ILE A 199 -0.20 -6.32 10.83
CA ILE A 199 -1.45 -5.55 10.66
C ILE A 199 -1.14 -4.09 10.36
N PHE A 200 -0.23 -3.47 11.13
CA PHE A 200 0.18 -2.09 10.90
C PHE A 200 0.77 -1.91 9.49
N ARG A 201 1.73 -2.75 9.10
CA ARG A 201 2.35 -2.73 7.76
C ARG A 201 1.31 -2.79 6.66
N LYS A 202 0.40 -3.77 6.74
CA LYS A 202 -0.70 -3.93 5.77
C LYS A 202 -1.52 -2.65 5.59
N ARG A 203 -1.75 -1.90 6.67
CA ARG A 203 -2.55 -0.68 6.67
C ARG A 203 -1.75 0.57 6.31
N ALA A 204 -0.45 0.58 6.55
CA ALA A 204 0.49 1.65 6.24
C ALA A 204 0.89 1.73 4.75
N ARG A 205 0.22 0.97 3.88
CA ARG A 205 0.46 0.99 2.42
C ARG A 205 0.28 2.42 1.88
N PRO A 206 1.09 2.82 0.88
CA PRO A 206 0.87 4.09 0.20
C PRO A 206 -0.54 4.22 -0.38
N LYS A 207 -1.16 5.39 -0.23
CA LYS A 207 -2.46 5.71 -0.82
C LYS A 207 -2.33 6.22 -2.25
N ILE A 208 -3.33 5.97 -3.07
CA ILE A 208 -3.40 6.57 -4.42
C ILE A 208 -4.47 7.66 -4.44
N LEU A 209 -4.04 8.87 -4.78
CA LEU A 209 -4.90 10.05 -4.92
C LEU A 209 -5.10 10.32 -6.42
N LEU A 210 -6.35 10.37 -6.88
CA LEU A 210 -6.68 10.67 -8.27
C LEU A 210 -7.13 12.13 -8.41
N ALA A 211 -6.49 12.87 -9.30
CA ALA A 211 -6.95 14.14 -9.81
C ALA A 211 -7.32 14.02 -11.30
N THR A 212 -8.43 14.62 -11.70
CA THR A 212 -8.91 14.61 -13.10
C THR A 212 -8.85 15.99 -13.75
N ASN A 213 -8.29 16.98 -13.07
CA ASN A 213 -8.13 18.35 -13.52
C ASN A 213 -7.01 19.05 -12.73
N TYR A 214 -6.62 20.24 -13.18
CA TYR A 214 -5.51 20.99 -12.60
C TYR A 214 -5.76 21.48 -11.18
N ASP A 215 -6.94 22.03 -10.92
CA ASP A 215 -7.23 22.58 -9.59
C ASP A 215 -7.22 21.48 -8.52
N ASP A 216 -7.82 20.32 -8.82
CA ASP A 216 -7.79 19.16 -7.93
C ASP A 216 -6.35 18.63 -7.73
N ALA A 217 -5.55 18.59 -8.80
CA ALA A 217 -4.15 18.14 -8.72
C ALA A 217 -3.31 19.05 -7.82
N VAL A 218 -3.46 20.37 -7.96
CA VAL A 218 -2.78 21.35 -7.10
C VAL A 218 -3.29 21.27 -5.67
N ALA A 219 -4.60 21.14 -5.46
CA ALA A 219 -5.17 21.03 -4.12
C ALA A 219 -4.66 19.78 -3.39
N LEU A 220 -4.61 18.63 -4.06
CA LEU A 220 -4.07 17.40 -3.52
C LEU A 220 -2.55 17.49 -3.27
N PHE A 221 -1.80 18.10 -4.20
CA PHE A 221 -0.38 18.34 -4.02
C PHE A 221 -0.12 19.20 -2.78
N GLU A 222 -0.69 20.40 -2.69
CA GLU A 222 -0.43 21.32 -1.57
C GLU A 222 -0.83 20.72 -0.23
N ARG A 223 -1.91 19.92 -0.19
CA ARG A 223 -2.37 19.27 1.04
C ARG A 223 -1.44 18.15 1.50
N TYR A 224 -0.88 17.37 0.59
CA TYR A 224 -0.17 16.13 0.92
C TYR A 224 1.31 16.10 0.50
N LYS A 225 1.89 17.24 0.09
CA LYS A 225 3.25 17.31 -0.47
C LYS A 225 4.36 16.72 0.40
N GLU A 226 4.19 16.77 1.72
CA GLU A 226 5.18 16.23 2.67
C GLU A 226 5.30 14.69 2.63
N GLN A 227 4.20 14.01 2.31
CA GLN A 227 4.08 12.54 2.27
C GLN A 227 3.96 11.96 0.85
N LEU A 228 4.28 12.74 -0.20
CA LEU A 228 4.29 12.22 -1.57
C LEU A 228 5.52 11.36 -1.85
N LEU A 229 5.30 10.16 -2.40
CA LEU A 229 6.37 9.31 -2.95
C LEU A 229 6.70 9.63 -4.39
N GLY A 230 5.70 10.12 -5.13
CA GLY A 230 5.85 10.44 -6.54
C GLY A 230 4.54 10.82 -7.20
N VAL A 231 4.65 11.38 -8.40
CA VAL A 231 3.54 11.91 -9.19
C VAL A 231 3.55 11.31 -10.58
N ILE A 232 2.39 10.87 -11.05
CA ILE A 232 2.16 10.41 -12.42
C ILE A 232 1.17 11.40 -13.02
N SER A 233 1.54 12.12 -14.08
CA SER A 233 0.71 13.18 -14.64
C SER A 233 0.61 13.10 -16.15
N ASP A 234 -0.59 13.25 -16.68
CA ASP A 234 -0.77 13.67 -18.07
C ASP A 234 -0.12 15.05 -18.31
N ILE A 235 0.23 15.34 -19.56
CA ILE A 235 0.86 16.61 -19.95
C ILE A 235 -0.20 17.67 -20.26
N GLY A 236 -1.25 17.28 -20.97
CA GLY A 236 -2.40 18.12 -21.24
C GLY A 236 -3.61 17.58 -20.49
N PHE A 237 -4.31 18.47 -19.78
CA PHE A 237 -5.58 18.15 -19.11
C PHE A 237 -6.34 19.44 -18.83
N VAL A 238 -7.62 19.31 -18.52
CA VAL A 238 -8.52 20.45 -18.25
C VAL A 238 -8.17 21.18 -16.96
N ARG A 239 -8.52 22.47 -16.88
CA ARG A 239 -8.20 23.30 -15.72
C ARG A 239 -9.13 23.03 -14.55
N HIS A 240 -10.44 23.09 -14.80
CA HIS A 240 -11.47 22.91 -13.80
C HIS A 240 -12.24 21.60 -14.01
N LYS A 241 -12.81 21.07 -12.94
CA LYS A 241 -13.69 19.90 -13.01
C LYS A 241 -14.92 20.20 -13.86
N GLY A 242 -15.18 19.36 -14.86
CA GLY A 242 -16.33 19.49 -15.76
C GLY A 242 -16.09 20.38 -16.99
N ASP A 243 -14.91 20.99 -17.11
CA ASP A 243 -14.50 21.68 -18.33
C ASP A 243 -14.54 20.75 -19.55
N SER A 244 -14.84 21.33 -20.72
CA SER A 244 -14.88 20.58 -21.96
C SER A 244 -13.45 20.15 -22.36
N PRO A 245 -13.24 18.94 -22.89
CA PRO A 245 -11.91 18.51 -23.34
C PRO A 245 -11.30 19.40 -24.44
N GLU A 246 -12.12 20.16 -25.16
CA GLU A 246 -11.66 21.16 -26.12
C GLU A 246 -11.00 22.39 -25.45
N SER A 247 -11.18 22.57 -24.14
CA SER A 247 -10.53 23.60 -23.32
C SER A 247 -9.27 23.12 -22.60
N GLU A 248 -8.81 21.90 -22.92
CA GLU A 248 -7.58 21.31 -22.40
C GLU A 248 -6.40 22.26 -22.58
N LYS A 249 -5.66 22.49 -21.49
CA LYS A 249 -4.40 23.22 -21.55
C LYS A 249 -3.28 22.21 -21.80
N LEU A 250 -2.69 22.28 -22.99
CA LEU A 250 -1.70 21.32 -23.50
C LEU A 250 -0.42 21.21 -22.67
N ASP A 251 -0.13 22.18 -21.79
CA ASP A 251 1.05 22.23 -20.93
C ASP A 251 0.69 22.32 -19.44
N ALA A 252 -0.53 21.98 -19.05
CA ALA A 252 -0.97 21.97 -17.64
C ALA A 252 -0.06 21.09 -16.76
N GLY A 253 0.28 19.88 -17.22
CA GLY A 253 1.17 18.97 -16.51
C GLY A 253 2.62 19.45 -16.45
N VAL A 254 3.04 20.29 -17.40
CA VAL A 254 4.36 20.93 -17.37
C VAL A 254 4.41 21.97 -16.25
N ASP A 255 3.36 22.77 -16.10
CA ASP A 255 3.29 23.76 -15.03
C ASP A 255 3.21 23.12 -13.65
N LEU A 256 2.40 22.06 -13.50
CA LEU A 256 2.36 21.26 -12.28
C LEU A 256 3.75 20.69 -11.95
N CYS A 257 4.43 20.10 -12.94
CA CYS A 257 5.79 19.56 -12.77
C CYS A 257 6.77 20.63 -12.29
N ARG A 258 6.73 21.85 -12.85
CA ARG A 258 7.57 22.98 -12.41
C ARG A 258 7.27 23.40 -10.97
N GLN A 259 6.00 23.50 -10.60
CA GLN A 259 5.59 23.83 -9.23
C GLN A 259 6.13 22.80 -8.25
N ILE A 260 5.91 21.51 -8.51
CA ILE A 260 6.39 20.42 -7.66
C ILE A 260 7.92 20.47 -7.53
N ARG A 261 8.63 20.69 -8.64
CA ARG A 261 10.11 20.78 -8.64
C ARG A 261 10.65 21.98 -7.86
N SER A 262 9.90 23.07 -7.80
CA SER A 262 10.32 24.25 -7.04
C SER A 262 10.29 24.00 -5.53
N GLU A 263 9.41 23.10 -5.07
CA GLU A 263 9.25 22.73 -3.65
C GLU A 263 10.10 21.51 -3.29
N ASP A 264 10.05 20.44 -4.10
CA ASP A 264 10.89 19.25 -3.97
C ASP A 264 11.64 18.95 -5.29
N PRO A 265 12.90 19.40 -5.41
CA PRO A 265 13.74 19.13 -6.58
C PRO A 265 13.99 17.64 -6.83
N LYS A 266 13.81 16.76 -5.84
CA LYS A 266 14.10 15.32 -5.90
C LYS A 266 12.84 14.43 -6.05
N MET A 267 11.65 15.01 -6.08
CA MET A 267 10.37 14.28 -6.20
C MET A 267 10.32 13.42 -7.47
N PRO A 268 10.03 12.11 -7.44
CA PRO A 268 9.81 11.35 -8.67
C PRO A 268 8.57 11.83 -9.44
N ILE A 269 8.74 12.18 -10.72
CA ILE A 269 7.62 12.59 -11.57
C ILE A 269 7.68 11.79 -12.87
N LEU A 270 6.58 11.13 -13.22
CA LEU A 270 6.36 10.48 -14.50
C LEU A 270 5.35 11.29 -15.30
N MET A 271 5.81 11.91 -16.37
CA MET A 271 4.91 12.55 -17.34
C MET A 271 4.48 11.54 -18.39
N GLN A 272 3.24 11.63 -18.84
CA GLN A 272 2.73 10.76 -19.89
C GLN A 272 2.01 11.55 -20.98
N SER A 273 2.15 11.15 -22.24
CA SER A 273 1.47 11.81 -23.36
C SER A 273 1.34 10.89 -24.56
N SER A 274 0.39 11.20 -25.44
CA SER A 274 0.31 10.59 -26.78
C SER A 274 1.25 11.24 -27.79
N GLN A 275 1.92 12.35 -27.42
CA GLN A 275 2.85 13.06 -28.29
C GLN A 275 4.30 12.76 -27.90
N GLU A 276 5.01 12.02 -28.74
CA GLU A 276 6.41 11.65 -28.48
C GLU A 276 7.36 12.86 -28.36
N SER A 277 7.04 13.97 -29.03
CA SER A 277 7.78 15.24 -28.93
C SER A 277 7.91 15.75 -27.48
N MET A 278 6.93 15.41 -26.63
CA MET A 278 6.91 15.80 -25.22
C MET A 278 7.94 15.06 -24.37
N ARG A 279 8.54 13.96 -24.84
CA ARG A 279 9.65 13.31 -24.15
C ARG A 279 10.79 14.28 -23.88
N SER A 280 11.10 15.13 -24.86
CA SER A 280 12.16 16.12 -24.71
C SER A 280 11.85 17.15 -23.61
N VAL A 281 10.58 17.48 -23.41
CA VAL A 281 10.11 18.40 -22.36
C VAL A 281 10.27 17.74 -20.99
N ALA A 282 9.80 16.51 -20.84
CA ALA A 282 9.94 15.75 -19.58
C ALA A 282 11.42 15.59 -19.17
N VAL A 283 12.30 15.25 -20.13
CA VAL A 283 13.75 15.13 -19.88
C VAL A 283 14.35 16.45 -19.39
N ARG A 284 13.97 17.60 -19.99
CA ARG A 284 14.44 18.93 -19.54
C ARG A 284 13.99 19.28 -18.13
N LEU A 285 12.87 18.72 -17.67
CA LEU A 285 12.35 18.91 -16.32
C LEU A 285 12.86 17.86 -15.31
N GLY A 286 13.73 16.95 -15.75
CA GLY A 286 14.19 15.83 -14.92
C GLY A 286 13.07 14.84 -14.57
N ALA A 287 12.01 14.77 -15.38
CA ALA A 287 10.91 13.83 -15.21
C ALA A 287 11.07 12.61 -16.12
N GLY A 288 10.53 11.47 -15.68
CA GLY A 288 10.31 10.32 -16.56
C GLY A 288 9.27 10.63 -17.63
N PHE A 289 9.28 9.86 -18.72
CA PHE A 289 8.28 9.98 -19.78
C PHE A 289 7.74 8.61 -20.20
N LEU A 290 6.41 8.52 -20.27
CA LEU A 290 5.67 7.35 -20.73
C LEU A 290 4.79 7.70 -21.94
N HIS A 291 4.94 6.93 -23.03
CA HIS A 291 4.12 7.14 -24.22
C HIS A 291 2.78 6.42 -24.08
N LYS A 292 1.66 7.15 -24.08
CA LYS A 292 0.29 6.64 -23.83
C LYS A 292 -0.19 5.55 -24.80
N GLN A 293 0.45 5.43 -25.97
CA GLN A 293 0.13 4.41 -26.97
C GLN A 293 1.21 3.31 -27.07
N SER A 294 2.13 3.25 -26.11
CA SER A 294 3.11 2.18 -26.01
C SER A 294 2.41 0.83 -25.88
N LYS A 295 2.89 -0.18 -26.62
CA LYS A 295 2.45 -1.58 -26.44
C LYS A 295 2.90 -2.16 -25.10
N MET A 296 3.88 -1.54 -24.45
CA MET A 296 4.45 -1.95 -23.16
C MET A 296 4.08 -0.98 -22.03
N LEU A 297 3.03 -0.17 -22.21
CA LEU A 297 2.63 0.89 -21.28
C LEU A 297 2.60 0.45 -19.80
N THR A 298 1.96 -0.69 -19.53
CA THR A 298 1.81 -1.23 -18.17
C THR A 298 3.15 -1.71 -17.59
N HIS A 299 3.99 -2.33 -18.41
CA HIS A 299 5.32 -2.77 -18.02
C HIS A 299 6.25 -1.59 -17.73
N GLU A 300 6.29 -0.59 -18.63
CA GLU A 300 7.10 0.62 -18.47
C GLU A 300 6.67 1.43 -17.24
N LEU A 301 5.36 1.52 -16.96
CA LEU A 301 4.85 2.14 -15.74
C LEU A 301 5.33 1.39 -14.49
N GLY A 302 5.21 0.06 -14.47
CA GLY A 302 5.65 -0.77 -13.35
C GLY A 302 7.15 -0.63 -13.07
N GLU A 303 7.98 -0.67 -14.11
CA GLU A 303 9.43 -0.46 -14.01
C GLU A 303 9.78 0.91 -13.42
N PHE A 304 9.09 1.97 -13.86
CA PHE A 304 9.33 3.31 -13.33
C PHE A 304 8.95 3.42 -11.85
N ILE A 305 7.78 2.89 -11.46
CA ILE A 305 7.30 2.93 -10.08
C ILE A 305 8.23 2.12 -9.17
N GLY A 306 8.59 0.90 -9.57
CA GLY A 306 9.57 0.08 -8.85
C GLY A 306 10.86 0.84 -8.58
N ARG A 307 11.45 1.39 -9.65
CA ARG A 307 12.75 2.06 -9.55
C ARG A 307 12.71 3.39 -8.81
N GLU A 308 11.76 4.27 -9.12
CA GLU A 308 11.81 5.66 -8.66
C GLU A 308 10.98 5.92 -7.39
N PHE A 309 9.89 5.17 -7.18
CA PHE A 309 9.00 5.36 -6.01
C PHE A 309 9.43 4.52 -4.79
N GLY A 310 10.51 3.72 -4.92
CA GLY A 310 11.04 2.90 -3.83
C GLY A 310 10.26 1.61 -3.59
N PHE A 311 9.57 1.10 -4.61
CA PHE A 311 8.79 -0.13 -4.57
C PHE A 311 9.66 -1.33 -4.99
N GLY A 312 9.32 -2.52 -4.51
CA GLY A 312 10.14 -3.72 -4.64
C GLY A 312 11.42 -3.64 -3.81
N ASP A 313 12.37 -4.49 -4.16
CA ASP A 313 13.68 -4.62 -3.49
C ASP A 313 14.45 -3.29 -3.42
N PHE A 314 15.35 -3.18 -2.45
CA PHE A 314 16.37 -2.14 -2.43
C PHE A 314 17.38 -2.43 -3.54
N VAL A 315 17.37 -1.64 -4.62
CA VAL A 315 18.23 -1.88 -5.78
C VAL A 315 19.20 -0.73 -5.96
N VAL A 316 20.49 -1.06 -6.05
CA VAL A 316 21.55 -0.13 -6.43
C VAL A 316 21.91 -0.41 -7.88
N THR A 317 21.83 0.63 -8.71
CA THR A 317 22.17 0.52 -10.14
C THR A 317 23.31 1.47 -10.53
N ASP A 318 23.98 1.14 -11.63
CA ASP A 318 24.88 2.06 -12.31
C ASP A 318 24.11 3.08 -13.17
N LYS A 319 24.85 3.98 -13.83
CA LYS A 319 24.31 4.99 -14.74
C LYS A 319 23.61 4.42 -15.98
N TYR A 320 23.83 3.14 -16.30
CA TYR A 320 23.21 2.41 -17.41
C TYR A 320 22.07 1.50 -16.94
N LEU A 321 21.66 1.63 -15.67
CA LEU A 321 20.62 0.82 -15.02
C LEU A 321 21.01 -0.66 -14.83
N HIS A 322 22.29 -1.02 -14.90
CA HIS A 322 22.73 -2.35 -14.52
C HIS A 322 22.70 -2.50 -12.99
N GLN A 323 22.18 -3.63 -12.51
CA GLN A 323 22.11 -3.93 -11.08
C GLN A 323 23.51 -4.20 -10.50
N ILE A 324 23.88 -3.43 -9.48
CA ILE A 324 25.12 -3.57 -8.71
C ILE A 324 24.87 -4.37 -7.44
N ALA A 325 23.75 -4.08 -6.75
CA ALA A 325 23.36 -4.77 -5.54
C ALA A 325 21.83 -4.79 -5.41
N ARG A 326 21.30 -5.78 -4.68
CA ARG A 326 19.87 -5.95 -4.42
C ARG A 326 19.65 -6.55 -3.05
N ALA A 327 18.69 -6.02 -2.29
CA ALA A 327 18.21 -6.62 -1.05
C ALA A 327 16.69 -6.58 -0.96
N SER A 328 16.08 -7.66 -0.50
CA SER A 328 14.62 -7.76 -0.33
C SER A 328 14.13 -7.22 1.01
N ASP A 329 15.01 -7.09 2.01
CA ASP A 329 14.69 -6.75 3.39
C ASP A 329 15.62 -5.69 3.99
N LEU A 330 15.32 -5.25 5.22
CA LEU A 330 16.11 -4.23 5.91
C LEU A 330 17.54 -4.68 6.22
N GLN A 331 17.74 -5.96 6.54
CA GLN A 331 19.05 -6.50 6.89
C GLN A 331 20.00 -6.46 5.69
N GLY A 332 19.52 -6.91 4.53
CA GLY A 332 20.27 -6.84 3.28
C GLY A 332 20.52 -5.40 2.84
N ALA A 333 19.54 -4.51 3.02
CA ALA A 333 19.71 -3.09 2.70
C ALA A 333 20.80 -2.45 3.57
N GLU A 334 20.80 -2.72 4.88
CA GLU A 334 21.85 -2.28 5.82
C GLU A 334 23.24 -2.79 5.40
N HIS A 335 23.35 -4.07 5.03
CA HIS A 335 24.60 -4.66 4.56
C HIS A 335 25.11 -4.02 3.26
N ILE A 336 24.22 -3.80 2.30
CA ILE A 336 24.55 -3.09 1.06
C ILE A 336 25.03 -1.68 1.39
N ILE A 337 24.29 -0.93 2.21
CA ILE A 337 24.66 0.43 2.59
C ILE A 337 26.01 0.46 3.32
N SER A 338 26.39 -0.58 4.07
CA SER A 338 27.70 -0.65 4.72
C SER A 338 28.88 -0.87 3.76
N THR A 339 28.65 -1.48 2.60
CA THR A 339 29.73 -2.01 1.72
C THR A 339 29.80 -1.33 0.35
N ILE A 340 28.71 -0.74 -0.16
CA ILE A 340 28.71 -0.14 -1.49
C ILE A 340 29.71 1.03 -1.61
N PRO A 341 30.34 1.24 -2.77
CA PRO A 341 31.18 2.42 -2.99
C PRO A 341 30.45 3.77 -2.82
N ASP A 342 31.16 4.78 -2.36
CA ASP A 342 30.61 6.11 -2.02
C ASP A 342 29.88 6.81 -3.17
N ASN A 343 30.32 6.60 -4.42
CA ASN A 343 29.67 7.19 -5.60
C ASN A 343 28.24 6.64 -5.80
N TYR A 344 28.00 5.37 -5.48
CA TYR A 344 26.65 4.79 -5.53
C TYR A 344 25.80 5.30 -4.38
N LEU A 345 26.36 5.36 -3.17
CA LEU A 345 25.65 5.90 -2.01
C LEU A 345 25.25 7.38 -2.21
N ALA A 346 26.15 8.20 -2.75
CA ALA A 346 25.86 9.58 -3.14
C ALA A 346 24.74 9.66 -4.19
N THR A 347 24.69 8.72 -5.13
CA THR A 347 23.61 8.65 -6.13
C THR A 347 22.26 8.36 -5.45
N LEU A 348 22.21 7.42 -4.50
CA LEU A 348 20.99 7.13 -3.75
C LEU A 348 20.52 8.35 -2.94
N GLN A 349 21.44 9.05 -2.28
CA GLN A 349 21.14 10.26 -1.51
C GLN A 349 20.67 11.43 -2.40
N SER A 350 21.28 11.60 -3.58
CA SER A 350 20.90 12.65 -4.52
C SER A 350 19.43 12.55 -4.95
N LYS A 351 18.86 11.35 -4.92
CA LYS A 351 17.46 11.06 -5.28
C LYS A 351 16.54 10.85 -4.08
N ASN A 352 17.02 10.98 -2.83
CA ASN A 352 16.30 10.58 -1.62
C ASN A 352 15.80 9.12 -1.67
N TYR A 353 16.54 8.22 -2.34
CA TYR A 353 16.06 6.85 -2.58
C TYR A 353 15.94 6.04 -1.28
N ILE A 354 16.92 6.15 -0.38
CA ILE A 354 16.94 5.38 0.88
C ILE A 354 15.72 5.74 1.75
N SER A 355 15.49 7.04 1.99
CA SER A 355 14.33 7.49 2.76
C SER A 355 13.03 7.08 2.08
N ARG A 356 12.93 7.24 0.75
CA ARG A 356 11.72 6.87 -0.01
C ARG A 356 11.41 5.37 0.08
N TRP A 357 12.43 4.52 -0.05
CA TRP A 357 12.29 3.07 0.05
C TRP A 357 11.78 2.62 1.43
N LEU A 358 12.24 3.28 2.51
CA LEU A 358 11.76 3.07 3.88
C LEU A 358 10.33 3.57 4.07
N LEU A 359 10.03 4.79 3.61
CA LEU A 359 8.71 5.41 3.67
C LEU A 359 7.65 4.58 2.93
N ALA A 360 7.99 4.06 1.74
CA ALA A 360 7.13 3.19 0.95
C ALA A 360 6.81 1.84 1.64
N ARG A 361 7.57 1.45 2.66
CA ARG A 361 7.36 0.24 3.50
C ARG A 361 6.68 0.53 4.83
N GLY A 362 6.26 1.77 5.07
CA GLY A 362 5.68 2.16 6.35
C GLY A 362 6.71 2.41 7.45
N ILE A 363 8.01 2.52 7.13
CA ILE A 363 9.08 2.79 8.10
C ILE A 363 9.24 4.31 8.24
N PHE A 364 8.21 4.96 8.78
CA PHE A 364 8.07 6.42 8.73
C PHE A 364 9.15 7.15 9.52
N ALA A 365 9.36 6.79 10.79
CA ALA A 365 10.30 7.50 11.67
C ALA A 365 11.73 7.57 11.10
N VAL A 366 12.27 6.42 10.64
CA VAL A 366 13.61 6.37 10.05
C VAL A 366 13.65 7.07 8.70
N GLY A 367 12.63 6.83 7.86
CA GLY A 367 12.54 7.44 6.54
C GLY A 367 12.52 8.97 6.59
N GLU A 368 11.70 9.56 7.46
CA GLU A 368 11.63 11.02 7.64
C GLU A 368 12.90 11.58 8.26
N GLN A 369 13.50 10.91 9.25
CA GLN A 369 14.74 11.36 9.84
C GLN A 369 15.87 11.43 8.80
N ILE A 370 16.01 10.40 7.95
CA ILE A 370 16.99 10.41 6.85
C ILE A 370 16.66 11.49 5.81
N LYS A 371 15.37 11.66 5.45
CA LYS A 371 14.92 12.68 4.48
C LYS A 371 15.28 14.10 4.91
N ASN A 372 15.11 14.41 6.19
CA ASN A 372 15.26 15.75 6.76
C ASN A 372 16.67 16.07 7.26
N THR A 373 17.55 15.07 7.32
CA THR A 373 18.94 15.27 7.77
C THR A 373 19.83 15.68 6.60
N VAL A 374 20.57 16.78 6.79
CA VAL A 374 21.61 17.21 5.85
C VAL A 374 22.93 16.59 6.28
N TYR A 375 23.48 15.75 5.42
CA TYR A 375 24.76 15.08 5.67
C TYR A 375 25.90 15.85 5.00
N PRO A 376 27.01 16.11 5.71
CA PRO A 376 28.15 16.82 5.14
C PRO A 376 28.92 16.00 4.09
N ASP A 377 28.94 14.68 4.24
CA ASP A 377 29.65 13.76 3.34
C ASP A 377 29.00 12.36 3.31
N THR A 378 29.51 11.48 2.44
CA THR A 378 29.03 10.10 2.29
C THR A 378 29.36 9.22 3.49
N ALA A 379 30.42 9.52 4.25
CA ALA A 379 30.84 8.73 5.40
C ALA A 379 29.85 8.91 6.58
N SER A 380 29.52 10.16 6.89
CA SER A 380 28.53 10.54 7.90
C SER A 380 27.12 10.06 7.54
N LEU A 381 26.72 10.16 6.26
CA LEU A 381 25.49 9.53 5.77
C LEU A 381 25.49 8.02 6.06
N ARG A 382 26.57 7.32 5.69
CA ARG A 382 26.66 5.87 5.84
C ARG A 382 26.54 5.45 7.29
N GLU A 383 27.31 6.08 8.17
CA GLU A 383 27.30 5.81 9.61
C GLU A 383 25.92 6.03 10.21
N ASP A 384 25.28 7.17 9.90
CA ASP A 384 23.97 7.50 10.45
C ASP A 384 22.87 6.58 9.91
N VAL A 385 22.79 6.37 8.59
CA VAL A 385 21.77 5.50 8.00
C VAL A 385 21.91 4.06 8.50
N MET A 386 23.14 3.54 8.60
CA MET A 386 23.38 2.22 9.19
C MET A 386 22.88 2.16 10.63
N ARG A 387 23.27 3.14 11.46
CA ARG A 387 22.83 3.23 12.85
C ARG A 387 21.30 3.28 12.95
N LEU A 388 20.64 4.13 12.17
CA LEU A 388 19.19 4.30 12.22
C LEU A 388 18.43 3.05 11.80
N ILE A 389 18.87 2.37 10.73
CA ILE A 389 18.27 1.10 10.30
C ILE A 389 18.52 0.01 11.35
N HIS A 390 19.74 -0.07 11.88
CA HIS A 390 20.11 -1.05 12.90
C HIS A 390 19.30 -0.87 14.19
N ASP A 391 19.27 0.35 14.74
CA ASP A 391 18.53 0.68 15.96
C ASP A 391 17.02 0.48 15.76
N TYR A 392 16.50 0.76 14.55
CA TYR A 392 15.12 0.45 14.20
C TYR A 392 14.82 -1.05 14.24
N ARG A 393 15.67 -1.88 13.61
CA ARG A 393 15.54 -3.35 13.62
C ARG A 393 15.62 -3.91 15.05
N MET A 394 16.58 -3.42 15.85
CA MET A 394 16.67 -3.74 17.28
C MET A 394 15.37 -3.37 18.02
N GLY A 395 14.86 -2.15 17.76
CA GLY A 395 13.60 -1.66 18.32
C GLY A 395 12.38 -2.51 17.97
N GLN A 396 12.30 -3.02 16.73
CA GLN A 396 11.20 -3.92 16.32
C GLN A 396 11.21 -5.23 17.13
N GLY A 397 12.38 -5.74 17.52
CA GLY A 397 12.53 -6.95 18.31
C GLY A 397 12.30 -6.77 19.81
N LEU A 398 12.34 -5.55 20.32
CA LEU A 398 12.11 -5.26 21.74
C LEU A 398 10.63 -5.38 22.08
N GLY A 399 10.32 -6.11 23.16
CA GLY A 399 8.96 -6.33 23.62
C GLY A 399 8.10 -7.24 22.75
N VAL A 400 8.69 -7.88 21.75
CA VAL A 400 8.04 -8.82 20.84
C VAL A 400 8.57 -10.24 21.08
N VAL A 401 7.68 -11.23 20.99
CA VAL A 401 8.05 -12.65 20.91
C VAL A 401 8.05 -13.03 19.44
N ALA A 402 9.22 -13.00 18.79
CA ALA A 402 9.34 -13.37 17.39
C ALA A 402 9.18 -14.88 17.19
N HIS A 403 8.72 -15.31 16.02
CA HIS A 403 8.86 -16.72 15.62
C HIS A 403 10.30 -16.99 15.20
N PHE A 404 10.87 -18.09 15.68
CA PHE A 404 12.20 -18.52 15.26
C PHE A 404 12.13 -19.07 13.84
N ASN A 405 12.92 -18.48 12.96
CA ASN A 405 13.20 -18.97 11.63
C ASN A 405 14.72 -18.97 11.44
N PRO A 406 15.35 -20.12 11.12
CA PRO A 406 16.80 -20.22 10.98
C PRO A 406 17.36 -19.30 9.89
N ASP A 407 16.59 -18.96 8.86
CA ASP A 407 17.04 -18.12 7.74
C ASP A 407 17.02 -16.62 8.08
N THR A 408 16.14 -16.19 8.99
CA THR A 408 15.96 -14.76 9.34
C THR A 408 16.42 -14.42 10.74
N TYR A 409 16.77 -15.42 11.56
CA TYR A 409 17.27 -15.20 12.91
C TYR A 409 18.62 -14.50 12.89
N ASN A 410 18.69 -13.33 13.52
CA ASN A 410 19.87 -12.48 13.51
C ASN A 410 20.07 -11.78 14.86
N ASP A 411 21.10 -10.94 14.92
CA ASP A 411 21.52 -10.20 16.09
C ASP A 411 20.50 -9.17 16.60
N THR A 412 19.49 -8.83 15.79
CA THR A 412 18.42 -7.89 16.16
C THR A 412 17.22 -8.56 16.85
N ILE A 413 17.15 -9.90 16.85
CA ILE A 413 16.07 -10.65 17.50
C ILE A 413 16.45 -10.99 18.94
N GLY A 414 15.91 -10.22 19.89
CA GLY A 414 16.17 -10.41 21.32
C GLY A 414 15.48 -11.63 21.94
N PHE A 415 14.25 -11.94 21.51
CA PHE A 415 13.47 -13.05 22.05
C PHE A 415 12.68 -13.75 20.93
N ALA A 416 12.92 -15.04 20.76
CA ALA A 416 12.24 -15.86 19.76
C ALA A 416 11.59 -17.11 20.38
N ARG A 417 10.52 -17.61 19.77
CA ARG A 417 9.88 -18.88 20.11
C ARG A 417 10.05 -19.92 19.01
N LEU A 418 10.28 -21.16 19.39
CA LEU A 418 10.26 -22.32 18.48
C LEU A 418 9.05 -23.19 18.83
N GLY A 419 8.08 -23.25 17.90
CA GLY A 419 6.81 -23.97 18.03
C GLY A 419 5.61 -23.05 18.26
N GLU A 420 4.41 -23.64 18.20
CA GLU A 420 3.13 -22.92 18.28
C GLU A 420 2.46 -23.04 19.65
N GLY A 421 2.98 -23.92 20.51
CA GLY A 421 2.47 -24.14 21.86
C GLY A 421 2.68 -22.97 22.82
N SER A 422 2.29 -23.18 24.08
CA SER A 422 2.44 -22.18 25.13
C SER A 422 3.91 -21.97 25.50
N LEU A 423 4.23 -20.78 25.99
CA LEU A 423 5.53 -20.49 26.59
C LEU A 423 5.54 -20.91 28.07
N GLY A 424 6.61 -21.58 28.50
CA GLY A 424 6.85 -21.86 29.92
C GLY A 424 6.94 -20.58 30.77
N GLY A 425 6.69 -20.69 32.08
CA GLY A 425 6.64 -19.53 32.98
C GLY A 425 7.91 -18.66 32.98
N LYS A 426 9.09 -19.28 32.85
CA LYS A 426 10.38 -18.56 32.78
C LYS A 426 10.52 -17.75 31.48
N ALA A 427 10.19 -18.37 30.36
CA ALA A 427 10.17 -17.72 29.04
C ALA A 427 9.17 -16.55 29.02
N ARG A 428 7.97 -16.74 29.58
CA ARG A 428 6.98 -15.66 29.74
C ARG A 428 7.49 -14.51 30.60
N GLY A 429 8.21 -14.78 31.68
CA GLY A 429 8.82 -13.75 32.52
C GLY A 429 9.85 -12.88 31.77
N LEU A 430 10.73 -13.51 30.98
CA LEU A 430 11.70 -12.79 30.15
C LEU A 430 11.02 -12.00 29.03
N ALA A 431 10.02 -12.58 28.36
CA ALA A 431 9.21 -11.88 27.37
C ALA A 431 8.49 -10.66 27.98
N PHE A 432 7.95 -10.81 29.19
CA PHE A 432 7.32 -9.71 29.93
C PHE A 432 8.32 -8.59 30.26
N LEU A 433 9.52 -8.92 30.74
CA LEU A 433 10.57 -7.92 30.98
C LEU A 433 10.96 -7.18 29.69
N SER A 434 11.10 -7.91 28.58
CA SER A 434 11.35 -7.31 27.26
C SER A 434 10.22 -6.33 26.88
N HIS A 435 8.96 -6.71 27.13
CA HIS A 435 7.80 -5.85 26.90
C HIS A 435 7.82 -4.59 27.77
N ILE A 436 8.23 -4.69 29.04
CA ILE A 436 8.37 -3.54 29.95
C ILE A 436 9.47 -2.58 29.48
N LEU A 437 10.62 -3.11 29.03
CA LEU A 437 11.70 -2.28 28.48
C LEU A 437 11.23 -1.47 27.27
N TYR A 438 10.47 -2.10 26.38
CA TYR A 438 9.87 -1.42 25.22
C TYR A 438 8.80 -0.40 25.64
N LYS A 439 7.80 -0.82 26.42
CA LYS A 439 6.63 0.00 26.79
C LYS A 439 7.01 1.32 27.47
N TYR A 440 8.09 1.33 28.25
CA TYR A 440 8.55 2.50 28.99
C TYR A 440 9.81 3.14 28.39
N ASN A 441 10.20 2.78 27.16
CA ASN A 441 11.40 3.27 26.47
C ASN A 441 12.65 3.23 27.37
N LEU A 442 12.90 2.08 28.00
CA LEU A 442 13.99 1.91 28.97
C LEU A 442 15.29 1.41 28.32
N TYR A 443 15.24 0.98 27.06
CA TYR A 443 16.37 0.40 26.35
C TYR A 443 17.58 1.34 26.28
N ASP A 444 17.34 2.60 25.89
CA ASP A 444 18.32 3.65 25.64
C ASP A 444 18.05 4.91 26.50
N LYS A 445 17.25 4.77 27.57
CA LYS A 445 16.85 5.87 28.44
C LYS A 445 18.02 6.66 29.03
N TRP A 446 19.17 6.01 29.22
CA TRP A 446 20.34 6.59 29.83
C TRP A 446 21.48 6.68 28.83
N LYS A 447 22.14 7.85 28.80
CA LYS A 447 23.29 8.08 27.93
C LYS A 447 24.36 7.01 28.17
N ASP A 448 24.85 6.42 27.10
CA ASP A 448 25.91 5.40 27.07
C ASP A 448 25.57 4.08 27.81
N VAL A 449 24.30 3.85 28.18
CA VAL A 449 23.86 2.63 28.87
C VAL A 449 22.70 2.00 28.10
N ARG A 450 22.88 0.73 27.70
CA ARG A 450 21.82 -0.07 27.06
C ARG A 450 21.31 -1.13 28.03
N VAL A 451 20.00 -1.17 28.28
CA VAL A 451 19.35 -2.20 29.11
C VAL A 451 18.62 -3.19 28.21
N LEU A 452 18.98 -4.47 28.30
CA LEU A 452 18.42 -5.52 27.46
C LEU A 452 18.14 -6.81 28.24
N VAL A 453 17.18 -7.58 27.75
CA VAL A 453 17.01 -8.99 28.13
C VAL A 453 18.02 -9.82 27.34
N PRO A 454 18.68 -10.83 27.93
CA PRO A 454 19.58 -11.72 27.18
C PRO A 454 18.88 -12.36 25.99
N ARG A 455 19.61 -12.55 24.89
CA ARG A 455 19.06 -13.23 23.72
C ARG A 455 18.56 -14.61 24.11
N THR A 456 17.29 -14.86 23.85
CA THR A 456 16.60 -16.06 24.33
C THR A 456 15.83 -16.71 23.20
N LEU A 457 16.06 -18.01 22.99
CA LEU A 457 15.20 -18.88 22.20
C LEU A 457 14.39 -19.76 23.16
N ALA A 458 13.08 -19.57 23.18
CA ALA A 458 12.16 -20.36 24.00
C ALA A 458 11.54 -21.48 23.16
N ILE A 459 11.73 -22.73 23.60
CA ILE A 459 11.05 -23.89 23.02
C ILE A 459 9.67 -24.00 23.69
N SER A 460 8.60 -24.04 22.90
CA SER A 460 7.23 -24.10 23.42
C SER A 460 6.82 -25.51 23.86
N THR A 461 5.71 -25.59 24.59
CA THR A 461 5.25 -26.84 25.24
C THR A 461 4.89 -27.95 24.27
N ASP A 462 4.48 -27.64 23.04
CA ASP A 462 4.20 -28.62 21.98
C ASP A 462 5.42 -29.48 21.63
N PHE A 463 6.64 -28.93 21.72
CA PHE A 463 7.86 -29.71 21.55
C PHE A 463 8.11 -30.65 22.73
N PHE A 464 7.75 -30.25 23.95
CA PHE A 464 7.78 -31.14 25.11
C PHE A 464 6.78 -32.27 24.96
N ASP A 465 5.54 -31.96 24.58
CA ASP A 465 4.48 -32.96 24.36
C ASP A 465 4.90 -33.95 23.27
N ARG A 466 5.45 -33.45 22.15
CA ARG A 466 5.98 -34.28 21.07
C ARG A 466 7.14 -35.15 21.54
N PHE A 467 8.09 -34.59 22.29
CA PHE A 467 9.22 -35.33 22.83
C PHE A 467 8.77 -36.48 23.74
N ILE A 468 7.83 -36.23 24.66
CA ILE A 468 7.27 -37.27 25.52
C ILE A 468 6.64 -38.38 24.68
N LEU A 469 5.84 -38.00 23.68
CA LEU A 469 5.11 -38.95 22.86
C LEU A 469 6.02 -39.82 22.00
N GLU A 470 6.99 -39.20 21.30
CA GLU A 470 7.94 -39.88 20.43
C GLU A 470 8.86 -40.84 21.19
N ASN A 471 9.16 -40.54 22.46
CA ASN A 471 10.03 -41.37 23.31
C ASN A 471 9.26 -42.32 24.23
N GLY A 472 7.93 -42.40 24.13
CA GLY A 472 7.11 -43.31 24.96
C GLY A 472 7.14 -42.99 26.46
N LEU A 473 7.38 -41.73 26.83
CA LEU A 473 7.58 -41.28 28.22
C LEU A 473 6.28 -40.85 28.90
N GLN A 474 5.10 -41.19 28.36
CA GLN A 474 3.82 -40.73 28.91
C GLN A 474 3.60 -41.19 30.36
N TYR A 475 4.18 -42.33 30.74
CA TYR A 475 4.09 -42.87 32.10
C TYR A 475 4.84 -42.04 33.14
N VAL A 476 5.79 -41.19 32.71
CA VAL A 476 6.66 -40.38 33.56
C VAL A 476 5.99 -39.09 34.04
N ILE A 477 5.04 -38.55 33.27
CA ILE A 477 4.43 -37.22 33.53
C ILE A 477 3.73 -37.13 34.89
N ASN A 478 3.21 -38.24 35.41
CA ASN A 478 2.45 -38.30 36.66
C ASN A 478 3.01 -39.33 37.66
N SER A 479 4.26 -39.77 37.48
CA SER A 479 4.88 -40.73 38.40
C SER A 479 5.65 -40.01 39.51
N ASP A 480 5.55 -40.51 40.74
CA ASP A 480 6.35 -40.06 41.90
C ASP A 480 7.80 -40.61 41.81
N LEU A 481 8.49 -40.34 40.70
CA LEU A 481 9.89 -40.68 40.51
C LEU A 481 10.77 -39.58 41.12
N SER A 482 11.87 -39.98 41.74
CA SER A 482 12.91 -39.03 42.15
C SER A 482 13.60 -38.39 40.94
N ASP A 483 14.20 -37.20 41.11
CA ASP A 483 14.98 -36.54 40.05
C ASP A 483 16.06 -37.45 39.45
N SER A 484 16.67 -38.32 40.26
CA SER A 484 17.66 -39.31 39.80
C SER A 484 17.06 -40.41 38.93
N GLU A 485 15.85 -40.90 39.26
CA GLU A 485 15.16 -41.94 38.48
C GLU A 485 14.53 -41.36 37.21
N LEU A 486 14.13 -40.09 37.24
CA LEU A 486 13.74 -39.36 36.04
C LEU A 486 14.91 -39.25 35.08
N LEU A 487 16.09 -38.85 35.57
CA LEU A 487 17.27 -38.66 34.73
C LEU A 487 17.63 -39.92 33.94
N THR A 488 17.48 -41.12 34.51
CA THR A 488 17.80 -42.39 33.82
C THR A 488 16.87 -42.69 32.64
N GLN A 489 15.72 -42.03 32.53
CA GLN A 489 14.81 -42.17 31.39
C GLN A 489 15.19 -41.31 30.17
N PHE A 490 16.12 -40.35 30.33
CA PHE A 490 16.52 -39.41 29.28
C PHE A 490 17.98 -39.60 28.80
N VAL A 491 18.66 -40.69 29.19
CA VAL A 491 20.06 -41.02 28.81
C VAL A 491 20.12 -42.07 27.71
#